data_AF-A0A0R3KSJ6-F1
#
_entry.id   AF-A0A0R3KSJ6-F1
#
_cell.length_a   1.000
_cell.length_b   1.000
_cell.length_c   1.000
_cell.angle_alpha   90.00
_cell.angle_beta   90.00
_cell.angle_gamma   90.00
#
_symmetry.space_group_name_H-M   'P 1'
#
loop_
_entity.id
_entity.type
_entity.pdbx_description
1 polymer ?
#
loop_
_entity_poly.entity_id
_entity_poly.type
_entity_poly.pdbx_seq_one_letter_code
_entity_poly.pdbx_strand_id
1 'polypeptide(L)'
;MRYILILICVLALGAFGFAGFIYWKYCQLFPEPSNETVQLTLEKRATLERLRKEAKFQAHDFSPLGYTGAETPEDKARATSAVNGVIDAVLAQPDGPVQARTVSSLIGKAMRQVFWLATEDRNRTADYLLEIWYILGFKLATGQFAYGAAYRKPAGYSEPLPPGWTAPDQPRPINP
;
A
#
# COMPACT_ATOMS: atom_id res chain seq x y z
N MET A 1 -38.87 -29.39 -19.49
CA MET A 1 -37.59 -29.62 -18.77
C MET A 1 -36.34 -29.38 -19.62
N ARG A 2 -36.24 -29.94 -20.84
CA ARG A 2 -35.05 -29.77 -21.70
C ARG A 2 -34.69 -28.30 -22.01
N TYR A 3 -35.67 -27.47 -22.35
CA TYR A 3 -35.46 -26.03 -22.60
C TYR A 3 -35.08 -25.22 -21.35
N ILE A 4 -35.55 -25.64 -20.17
CA ILE A 4 -35.19 -25.02 -18.89
C ILE A 4 -33.73 -25.33 -18.55
N LEU A 5 -33.28 -26.57 -18.77
CA LEU A 5 -31.88 -26.96 -18.60
C LEU A 5 -30.95 -26.20 -19.54
N ILE A 6 -31.35 -26.02 -20.82
CA ILE A 6 -30.58 -25.24 -21.80
C ILE A 6 -30.47 -23.78 -21.35
N LEU A 7 -31.58 -23.16 -20.90
CA LEU A 7 -31.58 -21.79 -20.40
C LEU A 7 -30.63 -21.63 -19.20
N ILE A 8 -30.67 -22.55 -18.24
CA ILE A 8 -29.79 -22.53 -17.06
C ILE A 8 -28.33 -22.65 -17.48
N CYS A 9 -27.99 -23.55 -18.42
CA CYS A 9 -26.63 -23.68 -18.92
C CYS A 9 -26.13 -22.41 -19.61
N VAL A 10 -26.97 -21.75 -20.43
CA VAL A 10 -26.61 -20.49 -21.10
C VAL A 10 -26.40 -19.37 -20.08
N LEU A 11 -27.27 -19.26 -19.06
CA LEU A 11 -27.13 -18.28 -18.00
C LEU A 11 -25.88 -18.52 -17.15
N ALA A 12 -25.57 -19.79 -16.81
CA ALA A 12 -24.38 -20.15 -16.07
C ALA A 12 -23.11 -19.80 -16.87
N LEU A 13 -23.05 -20.15 -18.16
CA LEU A 13 -21.93 -19.80 -19.03
C LEU A 13 -21.76 -18.29 -19.17
N GLY A 14 -22.87 -17.55 -19.31
CA GLY A 14 -22.86 -16.08 -19.32
C GLY A 14 -22.30 -15.50 -18.02
N ALA A 15 -22.74 -16.01 -16.87
CA ALA A 15 -22.24 -15.58 -15.55
C ALA A 15 -20.75 -15.89 -15.36
N PHE A 16 -20.27 -17.08 -15.77
CA PHE A 16 -18.85 -17.43 -15.71
C PHE A 16 -18.00 -16.55 -16.64
N GLY A 17 -18.45 -16.30 -17.87
CA GLY A 17 -17.76 -15.40 -18.80
C GLY A 17 -17.67 -13.97 -18.25
N PHE A 18 -18.75 -13.47 -17.65
CA PHE A 18 -18.79 -12.15 -17.04
C PHE A 18 -17.88 -12.05 -15.79
N ALA A 19 -17.91 -13.06 -14.93
CA ALA A 19 -17.01 -13.15 -13.77
C ALA A 19 -15.54 -13.18 -14.20
N GLY A 20 -15.21 -13.95 -15.25
CA GLY A 20 -13.86 -13.99 -15.82
C GLY A 20 -13.41 -12.64 -16.37
N PHE A 21 -14.29 -11.92 -17.07
CA PHE A 21 -14.00 -10.58 -17.58
C PHE A 21 -13.76 -9.57 -16.45
N ILE A 22 -14.60 -9.56 -15.41
CA ILE A 22 -14.41 -8.70 -14.24
C ILE A 22 -13.08 -9.03 -13.55
N TYR A 23 -12.78 -10.31 -13.33
CA TYR A 23 -11.54 -10.73 -12.72
C TYR A 23 -10.32 -10.28 -13.52
N TRP A 24 -10.35 -10.45 -14.85
CA TRP A 24 -9.27 -9.99 -15.72
C TRP A 24 -9.07 -8.47 -15.63
N LYS A 25 -10.16 -7.69 -15.65
CA LYS A 25 -10.09 -6.24 -15.48
C LYS A 25 -9.58 -5.84 -14.10
N TYR A 26 -9.97 -6.56 -13.05
CA TYR A 26 -9.47 -6.35 -11.70
C TYR A 26 -7.95 -6.61 -11.61
N CYS A 27 -7.45 -7.69 -12.21
CA CYS A 27 -6.01 -7.97 -12.27
C CYS A 27 -5.22 -6.88 -13.01
N GLN A 28 -5.81 -6.20 -14.01
CA GLN A 28 -5.15 -5.08 -14.72
C GLN A 28 -4.99 -3.82 -13.85
N LEU A 29 -5.72 -3.70 -12.73
CA LEU A 29 -5.63 -2.54 -11.85
C LEU A 29 -4.37 -2.54 -10.99
N PHE A 30 -3.78 -3.73 -10.77
CA PHE A 30 -2.61 -3.89 -9.93
C PHE A 30 -1.43 -4.34 -10.80
N PRO A 31 -0.35 -3.55 -10.89
CA PRO A 31 0.85 -3.95 -11.62
C PRO A 31 1.47 -5.21 -10.99
N GLU A 32 2.26 -5.95 -11.77
CA GLU A 32 3.02 -7.06 -11.20
C GLU A 32 4.00 -6.54 -10.12
N PRO A 33 4.08 -7.20 -8.96
CA PRO A 33 5.04 -6.84 -7.92
C PRO A 33 6.48 -6.94 -8.42
N SER A 34 7.30 -5.97 -8.02
CA SER A 34 8.71 -5.90 -8.38
C SER A 34 9.55 -7.03 -7.78
N ASN A 35 10.60 -7.42 -8.51
CA ASN A 35 11.70 -8.28 -8.05
C ASN A 35 12.97 -7.50 -7.66
N GLU A 36 12.87 -6.17 -7.56
CA GLU A 36 13.96 -5.28 -7.16
C GLU A 36 14.53 -5.69 -5.80
N THR A 37 15.83 -5.48 -5.63
CA THR A 37 16.52 -5.68 -4.35
C THR A 37 17.22 -4.37 -3.99
N VAL A 38 17.00 -3.93 -2.76
CA VAL A 38 17.61 -2.70 -2.21
C VAL A 38 18.42 -3.03 -0.97
N GLN A 39 19.36 -2.17 -0.62
CA GLN A 39 20.12 -2.31 0.62
C GLN A 39 19.39 -1.63 1.78
N LEU A 40 19.12 -2.38 2.84
CA LEU A 40 18.71 -1.85 4.14
C LEU A 40 19.96 -1.38 4.88
N THR A 41 20.14 -0.07 4.92
CA THR A 41 21.28 0.62 5.56
C THR A 41 20.88 1.14 6.94
N LEU A 42 21.88 1.47 7.77
CA LEU A 42 21.68 2.14 9.06
C LEU A 42 20.83 3.41 8.96
N GLU A 43 21.02 4.22 7.91
CA GLU A 43 20.23 5.43 7.67
C GLU A 43 18.74 5.13 7.41
N LYS A 44 18.47 4.12 6.58
CA LYS A 44 17.09 3.68 6.30
C LYS A 44 16.43 3.13 7.56
N ARG A 45 17.16 2.35 8.37
CA ARG A 45 16.67 1.89 9.67
C ARG A 45 16.33 3.03 10.59
N ALA A 46 17.24 3.99 10.78
CA ALA A 46 17.01 5.15 11.63
C ALA A 46 15.78 5.94 11.17
N THR A 47 15.57 6.04 9.86
CA THR A 47 14.38 6.70 9.30
C THR A 47 13.10 5.89 9.54
N LEU A 48 13.12 4.57 9.36
CA LEU A 48 12.01 3.69 9.71
C LEU A 48 11.71 3.70 11.21
N GLU A 49 12.71 3.80 12.08
CA GLU A 49 12.53 3.92 13.53
C GLU A 49 11.89 5.26 13.93
N ARG A 50 12.25 6.36 13.27
CA ARG A 50 11.54 7.64 13.44
C ARG A 50 10.09 7.51 12.97
N LEU A 51 9.88 6.94 11.78
CA LEU A 51 8.53 6.69 11.26
C LEU A 51 7.72 5.81 12.22
N ARG A 52 8.32 4.80 12.84
CA ARG A 52 7.69 3.93 13.83
C ARG A 52 7.16 4.70 15.05
N LYS A 53 7.95 5.66 15.54
CA LYS A 53 7.64 6.47 16.74
C LYS A 53 6.64 7.59 16.48
N GLU A 54 6.48 8.01 15.22
CA GLU A 54 5.53 9.04 14.84
C GLU A 54 4.11 8.75 15.38
N ALA A 55 3.44 9.80 15.85
CA ALA A 55 2.04 9.76 16.24
C ALA A 55 1.13 9.65 15.00
N LYS A 56 1.00 8.43 14.48
CA LYS A 56 0.25 8.16 13.25
C LYS A 56 -1.23 8.50 13.38
N PHE A 57 -1.85 8.72 12.22
CA PHE A 57 -3.27 9.01 12.07
C PHE A 57 -3.78 10.20 12.90
N GLN A 58 -2.90 11.19 13.16
CA GLN A 58 -3.30 12.54 13.53
C GLN A 58 -3.70 13.33 12.28
N ALA A 59 -4.58 14.31 12.45
CA ALA A 59 -4.95 15.21 11.38
C ALA A 59 -3.72 15.95 10.83
N HIS A 60 -3.65 16.13 9.52
CA HIS A 60 -2.58 16.87 8.85
C HIS A 60 -3.07 17.47 7.54
N ASP A 61 -2.30 18.43 7.02
CA ASP A 61 -2.60 19.12 5.74
C ASP A 61 -1.49 18.92 4.70
N PHE A 62 -0.91 17.72 4.63
CA PHE A 62 0.09 17.40 3.62
C PHE A 62 -0.54 17.37 2.21
N SER A 63 0.12 18.01 1.24
CA SER A 63 -0.25 17.88 -0.18
C SER A 63 -0.04 16.43 -0.68
N PRO A 64 -0.87 15.92 -1.62
CA PRO A 64 -2.00 16.58 -2.31
C PRO A 64 -3.34 16.46 -1.59
N LEU A 65 -3.44 15.63 -0.54
CA LEU A 65 -4.68 15.38 0.20
C LEU A 65 -4.40 15.44 1.70
N GLY A 66 -5.09 16.36 2.38
CA GLY A 66 -5.13 16.38 3.84
C GLY A 66 -5.81 15.15 4.41
N TYR A 67 -5.65 14.95 5.72
CA TYR A 67 -6.26 13.86 6.47
C TYR A 67 -6.87 14.41 7.75
N THR A 68 -8.12 14.07 8.02
CA THR A 68 -8.90 14.63 9.15
C THR A 68 -8.59 13.94 10.49
N GLY A 69 -7.87 12.81 10.45
CA GLY A 69 -7.61 11.97 11.61
C GLY A 69 -8.44 10.69 11.56
N ALA A 70 -8.06 9.70 12.37
CA ALA A 70 -8.81 8.45 12.44
C ALA A 70 -10.21 8.68 13.01
N GLU A 71 -11.18 7.94 12.50
CA GLU A 71 -12.59 8.04 12.91
C GLU A 71 -12.76 7.70 14.40
N THR A 72 -12.06 6.66 14.86
CA THR A 72 -12.10 6.20 16.26
C THR A 72 -10.70 5.92 16.82
N PRO A 73 -10.51 5.93 18.15
CA PRO A 73 -9.27 5.48 18.79
C PRO A 73 -8.91 4.02 18.47
N GLU A 74 -9.90 3.14 18.31
CA GLU A 74 -9.71 1.73 17.99
C GLU A 74 -9.21 1.56 16.55
N ASP A 75 -9.76 2.30 15.59
CA ASP A 75 -9.32 2.29 14.20
C ASP A 75 -7.92 2.86 14.07
N LYS A 76 -7.63 3.95 14.79
CA LYS A 76 -6.28 4.50 14.93
C LYS A 76 -5.29 3.44 15.41
N ALA A 77 -5.63 2.71 16.47
CA ALA A 77 -4.76 1.68 17.03
C ALA A 77 -4.54 0.54 16.04
N ARG A 78 -5.60 0.08 15.34
CA ARG A 78 -5.51 -0.97 14.32
C ARG A 78 -4.65 -0.56 13.14
N ALA A 79 -4.88 0.63 12.59
CA ALA A 79 -4.12 1.14 11.45
C ALA A 79 -2.65 1.40 11.83
N THR A 80 -2.40 1.95 13.02
CA THR A 80 -1.04 2.12 13.56
C THR A 80 -0.32 0.78 13.71
N SER A 81 -1.01 -0.24 14.23
CA SER A 81 -0.46 -1.59 14.37
C SER A 81 -0.12 -2.21 13.01
N ALA A 82 -0.97 -2.03 12.00
CA ALA A 82 -0.72 -2.54 10.66
C ALA A 82 0.55 -1.92 10.03
N VAL A 83 0.71 -0.59 10.12
CA VAL A 83 1.91 0.10 9.62
C VAL A 83 3.15 -0.30 10.41
N ASN A 84 3.09 -0.24 11.75
CA ASN A 84 4.23 -0.59 12.60
C ASN A 84 4.61 -2.05 12.46
N GLY A 85 3.67 -2.97 12.20
CA GLY A 85 3.96 -4.37 11.95
C GLY A 85 4.83 -4.58 10.70
N VAL A 86 4.64 -3.78 9.65
CA VAL A 86 5.52 -3.81 8.46
C VAL A 86 6.89 -3.25 8.80
N ILE A 87 6.96 -2.12 9.51
CA ILE A 87 8.23 -1.52 9.93
C ILE A 87 9.03 -2.51 10.79
N ASP A 88 8.39 -3.11 11.79
CA ASP A 88 9.02 -4.05 12.71
C ASP A 88 9.54 -5.30 11.98
N ALA A 89 8.78 -5.82 11.02
CA ALA A 89 9.20 -6.94 10.19
C ALA A 89 10.39 -6.62 9.27
N VAL A 90 10.48 -5.38 8.78
CA VAL A 90 11.63 -4.90 8.00
C VAL A 90 12.85 -4.70 8.91
N LEU A 91 12.67 -4.05 10.07
CA LEU A 91 13.75 -3.81 11.03
C LEU A 91 14.28 -5.10 11.67
N ALA A 92 13.50 -6.17 11.74
CA ALA A 92 13.95 -7.47 12.22
C ALA A 92 14.92 -8.18 11.26
N GLN A 93 14.98 -7.79 9.98
CA GLN A 93 15.97 -8.33 9.04
C GLN A 93 17.36 -7.79 9.36
N PRO A 94 18.46 -8.50 9.05
CA PRO A 94 19.82 -7.96 9.17
C PRO A 94 20.06 -6.84 8.15
N ASP A 95 21.13 -6.06 8.36
CA ASP A 95 21.60 -5.12 7.33
C ASP A 95 21.96 -5.86 6.04
N GLY A 96 21.64 -5.23 4.90
CA GLY A 96 21.92 -5.80 3.59
C GLY A 96 20.68 -5.94 2.70
N PRO A 97 20.66 -6.92 1.79
CA PRO A 97 19.69 -6.96 0.71
C PRO A 97 18.28 -7.30 1.20
N VAL A 98 17.32 -6.44 0.86
CA VAL A 98 15.88 -6.65 1.08
C VAL A 98 15.18 -6.68 -0.26
N GLN A 99 14.35 -7.71 -0.47
CA GLN A 99 13.65 -7.93 -1.72
C GLN A 99 12.29 -7.23 -1.72
N ALA A 100 11.96 -6.57 -2.83
CA ALA A 100 10.69 -5.88 -3.07
C ALA A 100 9.48 -6.80 -2.82
N ARG A 101 9.53 -8.05 -3.30
CA ARG A 101 8.46 -9.05 -3.06
C ARG A 101 8.18 -9.32 -1.58
N THR A 102 9.21 -9.33 -0.74
CA THR A 102 9.07 -9.57 0.70
C THR A 102 8.31 -8.41 1.33
N VAL A 103 8.73 -7.18 1.04
CA VAL A 103 8.10 -5.96 1.56
C VAL A 103 6.69 -5.78 1.01
N SER A 104 6.47 -6.04 -0.28
CA SER A 104 5.15 -6.04 -0.92
C SER A 104 4.21 -7.05 -0.23
N SER A 105 4.68 -8.25 0.09
CA SER A 105 3.86 -9.22 0.82
C SER A 105 3.48 -8.73 2.22
N LEU A 106 4.37 -8.03 2.92
CA LEU A 106 4.08 -7.42 4.22
C LEU A 106 3.04 -6.31 4.09
N ILE A 107 3.20 -5.43 3.10
CA ILE A 107 2.24 -4.37 2.76
C ILE A 107 0.85 -4.97 2.47
N GLY A 108 0.78 -6.02 1.65
CA GLY A 108 -0.49 -6.69 1.34
C GLY A 108 -1.16 -7.31 2.58
N LYS A 109 -0.38 -7.83 3.53
CA LYS A 109 -0.92 -8.30 4.83
C LYS A 109 -1.48 -7.13 5.65
N ALA A 110 -0.76 -6.01 5.73
CA ALA A 110 -1.22 -4.82 6.45
C ALA A 110 -2.51 -4.25 5.83
N MET A 111 -2.59 -4.15 4.50
CA MET A 111 -3.80 -3.67 3.81
C MET A 111 -5.03 -4.55 4.07
N ARG A 112 -4.84 -5.88 4.21
CA ARG A 112 -5.93 -6.78 4.61
C ARG A 112 -6.40 -6.54 6.04
N GLN A 113 -5.50 -6.18 6.96
CA GLN A 113 -5.86 -5.91 8.37
C GLN A 113 -6.74 -4.66 8.50
N VAL A 114 -6.53 -3.66 7.64
CA VAL A 114 -7.31 -2.42 7.65
C VAL A 114 -8.48 -2.43 6.68
N PHE A 115 -8.75 -3.54 6.00
CA PHE A 115 -9.76 -3.61 4.93
C PHE A 115 -11.15 -3.09 5.33
N TRP A 116 -11.54 -3.27 6.59
CA TRP A 116 -12.83 -2.85 7.13
C TRP A 116 -12.86 -1.46 7.77
N LEU A 117 -11.73 -0.74 7.77
CA LEU A 117 -11.68 0.64 8.27
C LEU A 117 -12.37 1.60 7.29
N ALA A 118 -12.65 2.82 7.75
CA ALA A 118 -13.10 3.91 6.91
C ALA A 118 -12.17 4.10 5.69
N THR A 119 -12.73 4.52 4.56
CA THR A 119 -11.96 4.72 3.32
C THR A 119 -10.79 5.68 3.53
N GLU A 120 -10.99 6.75 4.31
CA GLU A 120 -9.94 7.72 4.63
C GLU A 120 -8.78 7.07 5.40
N ASP A 121 -9.08 6.28 6.44
CA ASP A 121 -8.08 5.58 7.26
C ASP A 121 -7.33 4.50 6.47
N ARG A 122 -8.02 3.81 5.57
CA ARG A 122 -7.40 2.84 4.64
C ARG A 122 -6.46 3.52 3.67
N ASN A 123 -6.85 4.65 3.10
CA ASN A 123 -6.01 5.43 2.21
C ASN A 123 -4.79 5.97 2.96
N ARG A 124 -4.98 6.51 4.17
CA ARG A 124 -3.87 6.99 5.00
C ARG A 124 -2.92 5.85 5.39
N THR A 125 -3.45 4.66 5.63
CA THR A 125 -2.61 3.47 5.84
C THR A 125 -1.78 3.15 4.59
N ALA A 126 -2.39 3.16 3.40
CA ALA A 126 -1.68 2.95 2.14
C ALA A 126 -0.57 3.99 1.93
N ASP A 127 -0.82 5.26 2.27
CA ASP A 127 0.18 6.33 2.19
C ASP A 127 1.42 6.03 3.06
N TYR A 128 1.23 5.59 4.31
CA TYR A 128 2.34 5.19 5.18
C TYR A 128 3.09 3.96 4.63
N LEU A 129 2.38 3.01 4.04
CA LEU A 129 2.99 1.81 3.46
C LEU A 129 3.80 2.15 2.19
N LEU A 130 3.34 3.11 1.39
CA LEU A 130 4.10 3.70 0.28
C LEU A 130 5.32 4.47 0.80
N GLU A 131 5.19 5.20 1.90
CA GLU A 131 6.32 5.89 2.53
C GLU A 131 7.42 4.91 2.95
N ILE A 132 7.06 3.75 3.53
CA ILE A 132 8.02 2.67 3.82
C ILE A 132 8.71 2.17 2.53
N TRP A 133 7.95 1.98 1.46
CA TRP A 133 8.48 1.54 0.16
C TRP A 133 9.54 2.51 -0.38
N TYR A 134 9.25 3.80 -0.31
CA TYR A 134 10.15 4.87 -0.74
C TYR A 134 11.36 5.04 0.16
N ILE A 135 11.21 4.97 1.49
CA ILE A 135 12.34 5.00 2.44
C ILE A 135 13.31 3.84 2.14
N LEU A 136 12.79 2.67 1.78
CA LEU A 136 13.62 1.54 1.38
C LEU A 136 14.30 1.75 0.02
N GLY A 137 13.81 2.67 -0.79
CA GLY A 137 14.41 3.07 -2.06
C GLY A 137 13.96 2.23 -3.26
N PHE A 138 12.83 1.51 -3.14
CA PHE A 138 12.26 0.79 -4.27
C PHE A 138 11.64 1.76 -5.27
N LYS A 139 11.76 1.42 -6.56
CA LYS A 139 11.26 2.24 -7.67
C LYS A 139 10.08 1.59 -8.37
N LEU A 140 10.16 0.28 -8.50
CA LEU A 140 9.15 -0.51 -9.19
C LEU A 140 7.99 -0.88 -8.26
N ALA A 141 6.96 -1.50 -8.82
CA ALA A 141 5.65 -1.50 -8.20
C ALA A 141 5.59 -2.44 -7.00
N THR A 142 4.81 -2.04 -6.01
CA THR A 142 4.39 -2.91 -4.92
C THR A 142 3.45 -4.00 -5.43
N GLY A 143 2.62 -3.68 -6.43
CA GLY A 143 1.50 -4.52 -6.86
C GLY A 143 0.37 -4.63 -5.82
N GLN A 144 0.36 -3.76 -4.80
CA GLN A 144 -0.64 -3.75 -3.74
C GLN A 144 -1.61 -2.57 -3.84
N PHE A 145 -1.28 -1.53 -4.60
CA PHE A 145 -2.05 -0.29 -4.70
C PHE A 145 -2.55 -0.05 -6.12
N ALA A 146 -3.81 0.37 -6.23
CA ALA A 146 -4.41 0.83 -7.48
C ALA A 146 -4.18 2.34 -7.63
N TYR A 147 -3.96 2.81 -8.87
CA TYR A 147 -3.58 4.20 -9.14
C TYR A 147 -4.77 5.16 -9.16
N GLY A 148 -4.58 6.37 -8.59
CA GLY A 148 -5.54 7.48 -8.65
C GLY A 148 -4.91 8.77 -9.21
N ALA A 149 -5.72 9.67 -9.76
CA ALA A 149 -5.27 10.89 -10.45
C ALA A 149 -4.68 11.99 -9.53
N ALA A 150 -4.84 11.87 -8.22
CA ALA A 150 -4.46 12.92 -7.27
C ALA A 150 -2.95 13.01 -7.00
N TYR A 151 -2.19 11.95 -7.27
CA TYR A 151 -0.76 11.90 -6.95
C TYR A 151 0.11 11.86 -8.21
N ARG A 152 1.19 12.66 -8.22
CA ARG A 152 2.18 12.64 -9.30
C ARG A 152 3.10 11.43 -9.13
N LYS A 153 3.38 10.75 -10.25
CA LYS A 153 4.42 9.72 -10.33
C LYS A 153 5.75 10.37 -10.71
N PRO A 154 6.82 10.21 -9.91
CA PRO A 154 8.14 10.68 -10.28
C PRO A 154 8.72 9.82 -11.42
N ALA A 155 9.59 10.41 -12.24
CA ALA A 155 10.20 9.72 -13.37
C ALA A 155 11.00 8.48 -12.90
N GLY A 156 10.77 7.34 -13.56
CA GLY A 156 11.43 6.07 -13.21
C GLY A 156 10.83 5.34 -12.00
N TYR A 157 9.75 5.86 -11.41
CA TYR A 157 9.02 5.21 -10.33
C TYR A 157 7.62 4.80 -10.81
N SER A 158 7.18 3.67 -10.30
CA SER A 158 5.87 3.10 -10.60
C SER A 158 4.78 3.56 -9.62
N GLU A 159 5.18 3.87 -8.39
CA GLU A 159 4.32 4.33 -7.31
C GLU A 159 4.31 5.86 -7.24
N PRO A 160 3.20 6.48 -6.82
CA PRO A 160 3.16 7.92 -6.57
C PRO A 160 4.07 8.33 -5.40
N LEU A 161 4.43 9.62 -5.34
CA LEU A 161 5.05 10.17 -4.14
C LEU A 161 4.07 10.07 -2.95
N PRO A 162 4.53 9.64 -1.76
CA PRO A 162 3.73 9.71 -0.54
C PRO A 162 3.34 11.16 -0.21
N PRO A 163 2.22 11.40 0.51
CA PRO A 163 1.86 12.74 0.96
C PRO A 163 3.00 13.48 1.67
N GLY A 164 3.18 14.75 1.34
CA GLY A 164 4.22 15.60 1.92
C GLY A 164 5.64 15.39 1.39
N TRP A 165 5.89 14.38 0.55
CA TRP A 165 7.18 14.20 -0.12
C TRP A 165 7.29 15.14 -1.33
N THR A 166 8.45 15.79 -1.50
CA THR A 166 8.70 16.70 -2.62
C THR A 166 9.42 16.02 -3.79
N ALA A 167 10.22 14.98 -3.49
CA ALA A 167 10.93 14.15 -4.45
C ALA A 167 11.23 12.77 -3.85
N PRO A 168 11.60 11.74 -4.65
CA PRO A 168 11.89 10.40 -4.16
C PRO A 168 13.01 10.29 -3.13
N ASP A 169 13.90 11.27 -3.08
CA ASP A 169 15.03 11.41 -2.17
C ASP A 169 14.84 12.54 -1.15
N GLN A 170 13.68 13.20 -1.17
CA GLN A 170 13.33 14.32 -0.29
C GLN A 170 12.07 13.95 0.51
N PRO A 171 12.23 13.13 1.57
CA PRO A 171 11.11 12.74 2.42
C PRO A 171 10.53 13.93 3.16
N ARG A 172 9.25 13.85 3.51
CA ARG A 172 8.66 14.79 4.47
C ARG A 172 9.42 14.74 5.81
N PRO A 173 9.42 15.82 6.60
CA PRO A 173 9.91 15.76 7.97
C PRO A 173 9.11 14.75 8.80
N ILE A 174 9.82 13.82 9.44
CA ILE A 174 9.26 12.89 10.42
C ILE A 174 9.76 13.36 11.79
N ASN A 175 8.87 14.01 12.53
CA ASN A 175 9.20 14.50 13.87
C ASN A 175 9.45 13.32 14.82
N PRO A 176 10.40 13.45 15.76
CA PRO A 176 10.75 12.41 16.74
C PRO A 176 9.64 12.16 17.77
#